data_AF-A0AAD5KTT3-F1
#
_entry.id   AF-A0AAD5KTT3-F1
#
_cell.length_a   1.000
_cell.length_b   1.000
_cell.length_c   1.000
_cell.angle_alpha   90.00
_cell.angle_beta   90.00
_cell.angle_gamma   90.00
#
_symmetry.space_group_name_H-M   'P 1'
#
loop_
_entity.id
_entity.type
_entity.pdbx_description
1 polymer ?
#
loop_
_entity_poly.entity_id
_entity_poly.type
_entity_poly.pdbx_seq_one_letter_code
_entity_poly.pdbx_strand_id
1 'polypeptide(L)'
;MKFTFFALFALAVCHAVSIQSQARGPIIWQEEFDTLDYSRWKHLITAWRGGNNEFQYYDNLPENSYVRDGILYIKPTLTADRFGEDFLYNGVLDLNQEGCNVDIDGGCYVVAGNEIINPAQSARMVTSDSFSFTYGTIEVRAKMPKGDWIWPAIWMLPTDNVYGGWPQSGEIDIVETRGNADFSCNGSPIGRQLAGSTLHWGPDPSQNRYDLTHWEKIIQSPDFATDFHIFRVE
;
A
#
# COMPACT_ATOMS: atom_id res chain seq x y z
N MET A 1 -55.03 -26.70 -43.32
CA MET A 1 -54.04 -25.61 -43.27
C MET A 1 -54.79 -24.30 -43.11
N LYS A 2 -54.75 -23.73 -41.90
CA LYS A 2 -55.10 -22.34 -41.53
C LYS A 2 -54.61 -22.19 -40.09
N PHE A 3 -53.66 -21.31 -39.83
CA PHE A 3 -53.36 -20.83 -38.50
C PHE A 3 -53.25 -19.31 -38.54
N THR A 4 -53.97 -18.69 -37.63
CA THR A 4 -54.12 -17.24 -37.46
C THR A 4 -53.07 -16.76 -36.47
N PHE A 5 -52.35 -15.70 -36.83
CA PHE A 5 -51.41 -15.02 -35.93
C PHE A 5 -52.15 -14.14 -34.92
N PHE A 6 -51.77 -14.24 -33.64
CA PHE A 6 -52.05 -13.22 -32.62
C PHE A 6 -50.73 -12.55 -32.24
N ALA A 7 -50.63 -11.24 -32.41
CA ALA A 7 -49.54 -10.43 -31.87
C ALA A 7 -49.93 -9.97 -30.47
N LEU A 8 -49.25 -10.48 -29.45
CA LEU A 8 -49.35 -10.00 -28.07
C LEU A 8 -48.31 -8.88 -27.91
N PHE A 9 -48.75 -7.62 -27.78
CA PHE A 9 -47.88 -6.54 -27.33
C PHE A 9 -47.66 -6.70 -25.82
N ALA A 10 -46.56 -7.35 -25.44
CA ALA A 10 -46.07 -7.28 -24.07
C ALA A 10 -45.47 -5.89 -23.85
N LEU A 11 -46.12 -5.07 -23.02
CA LEU A 11 -45.46 -3.89 -22.43
C LEU A 11 -44.30 -4.41 -21.57
N ALA A 12 -43.07 -4.23 -22.04
CA ALA A 12 -41.89 -4.35 -21.21
C ALA A 12 -41.90 -3.18 -20.23
N VAL A 13 -42.44 -3.38 -19.03
CA VAL A 13 -42.25 -2.45 -17.92
C VAL A 13 -40.78 -2.54 -17.54
N CYS A 14 -40.00 -1.59 -18.06
CA CYS A 14 -38.63 -1.35 -17.62
C CYS A 14 -38.71 -0.93 -16.15
N HIS A 15 -38.56 -1.89 -15.24
CA HIS A 15 -38.28 -1.57 -13.85
C HIS A 15 -36.87 -1.00 -13.84
N ALA A 16 -36.78 0.32 -13.80
CA ALA A 16 -35.57 0.99 -13.38
C ALA A 16 -35.26 0.47 -11.97
N VAL A 17 -34.34 -0.49 -11.88
CA VAL A 17 -33.68 -0.78 -10.62
C VAL A 17 -32.90 0.48 -10.31
N SER A 18 -33.46 1.33 -9.45
CA SER A 18 -32.68 2.39 -8.83
C SER A 18 -31.65 1.68 -7.96
N ILE A 19 -30.42 1.55 -8.48
CA ILE A 19 -29.28 1.34 -7.61
C ILE A 19 -29.29 2.56 -6.70
N GLN A 20 -29.71 2.40 -5.45
CA GLN A 20 -29.50 3.43 -4.44
C GLN A 20 -28.00 3.62 -4.39
N SER A 21 -27.49 4.72 -4.97
CA SER A 21 -26.16 5.18 -4.59
C SER A 21 -26.28 5.47 -3.11
N GLN A 22 -25.68 4.63 -2.28
CA GLN A 22 -25.52 4.93 -0.86
C GLN A 22 -24.92 6.34 -0.80
N ALA A 23 -25.68 7.27 -0.23
CA ALA A 23 -25.30 8.68 -0.23
C ALA A 23 -23.93 8.77 0.46
N ARG A 24 -22.90 9.14 -0.30
CA ARG A 24 -21.56 9.35 0.26
C ARG A 24 -21.67 10.44 1.32
N GLY A 25 -21.06 10.20 2.48
CA GLY A 25 -20.89 11.25 3.49
C GLY A 25 -20.11 12.44 2.92
N PRO A 26 -20.10 13.59 3.62
CA PRO A 26 -19.28 14.71 3.20
C PRO A 26 -17.80 14.31 3.17
N ILE A 27 -17.05 14.85 2.21
CA ILE A 27 -15.59 14.74 2.18
C ILE A 27 -15.04 15.54 3.37
N ILE A 28 -14.38 14.86 4.30
CA ILE A 28 -13.72 15.48 5.47
C ILE A 28 -12.23 15.71 5.23
N TRP A 29 -11.63 15.01 4.27
CA TRP A 29 -10.23 15.11 3.88
C TRP A 29 -10.06 14.56 2.46
N GLN A 30 -9.26 15.23 1.64
CA GLN A 30 -8.89 14.78 0.29
C GLN A 30 -7.47 15.19 -0.04
N GLU A 31 -6.76 14.39 -0.84
CA GLU A 31 -5.45 14.70 -1.38
C GLU A 31 -5.46 14.33 -2.86
N GLU A 32 -5.31 15.34 -3.72
CA GLU A 32 -5.28 15.18 -5.18
C GLU A 32 -3.85 15.22 -5.72
N PHE A 33 -2.86 15.44 -4.85
CA PHE A 33 -1.44 15.49 -5.17
C PHE A 33 -1.12 16.52 -6.26
N ASP A 34 -1.63 17.74 -6.14
CA ASP A 34 -1.15 18.89 -6.93
C ASP A 34 0.31 19.22 -6.58
N THR A 35 0.68 19.04 -5.32
CA THR A 35 2.04 19.11 -4.78
C THR A 35 2.22 18.07 -3.67
N LEU A 36 3.47 17.76 -3.29
CA LEU A 36 3.73 16.94 -2.11
C LEU A 36 3.75 17.82 -0.86
N ASP A 37 2.64 17.85 -0.13
CA ASP A 37 2.49 18.68 1.08
C ASP A 37 3.06 17.97 2.32
N TYR A 38 4.26 18.40 2.74
CA TYR A 38 4.96 17.88 3.92
C TYR A 38 4.30 18.24 5.26
N SER A 39 3.32 19.15 5.29
CA SER A 39 2.50 19.39 6.48
C SER A 39 1.41 18.31 6.66
N ARG A 40 1.08 17.59 5.59
CA ARG A 40 0.10 16.50 5.58
C ARG A 40 0.77 15.13 5.58
N TRP A 41 1.85 14.97 4.83
CA TRP A 41 2.55 13.70 4.68
C TRP A 41 3.94 13.79 5.29
N LYS A 42 4.16 13.00 6.33
CA LYS A 42 5.47 12.83 6.94
C LYS A 42 6.15 11.59 6.38
N HIS A 43 7.39 11.74 5.92
CA HIS A 43 8.24 10.61 5.56
C HIS A 43 8.82 9.95 6.80
N LEU A 44 8.81 8.61 6.83
CA LEU A 44 9.65 7.86 7.74
C LEU A 44 11.04 7.76 7.14
N ILE A 45 12.05 8.16 7.91
CA ILE A 45 13.46 8.11 7.52
C ILE A 45 14.13 7.12 8.46
N THR A 46 14.44 5.92 7.94
CA THR A 46 14.99 4.81 8.72
C THR A 46 15.41 3.65 7.83
N ALA A 47 16.47 2.94 8.23
CA ALA A 47 16.88 1.65 7.70
C ALA A 47 16.30 0.45 8.46
N TRP A 48 15.38 0.69 9.40
CA TRP A 48 14.67 -0.37 10.08
C TRP A 48 13.89 -1.23 9.08
N ARG A 49 14.10 -2.55 9.15
CA ARG A 49 13.57 -3.55 8.20
C ARG A 49 12.08 -3.91 8.40
N GLY A 50 11.31 -3.04 9.06
CA GLY A 50 9.86 -3.12 9.21
C GLY A 50 9.32 -4.34 9.98
N GLY A 51 10.17 -5.08 10.69
CA GLY A 51 9.81 -6.36 11.33
C GLY A 51 9.69 -7.56 10.37
N ASN A 52 9.78 -7.32 9.05
CA ASN A 52 9.61 -8.31 7.99
C ASN A 52 10.91 -8.64 7.23
N ASN A 53 12.06 -8.21 7.75
CA ASN A 53 13.37 -8.31 7.08
C ASN A 53 13.38 -7.66 5.69
N GLU A 54 12.68 -6.52 5.56
CA GLU A 54 12.62 -5.71 4.35
C GLU A 54 14.02 -5.26 3.89
N PHE A 55 14.22 -5.15 2.57
CA PHE A 55 15.52 -4.87 1.98
C PHE A 55 15.85 -3.39 1.86
N GLN A 56 14.83 -2.54 1.75
CA GLN A 56 14.98 -1.12 1.56
C GLN A 56 15.24 -0.39 2.88
N TYR A 57 15.87 0.77 2.81
CA TYR A 57 15.66 1.82 3.81
C TYR A 57 14.70 2.87 3.23
N TYR A 58 14.04 3.60 4.12
CA TYR A 58 13.14 4.68 3.75
C TYR A 58 13.83 6.03 3.92
N ASP A 59 13.62 6.90 2.95
CA ASP A 59 14.11 8.28 2.92
C ASP A 59 13.02 9.25 2.44
N ASN A 60 13.39 10.53 2.28
CA ASN A 60 12.55 11.58 1.73
C ASN A 60 13.13 12.22 0.45
N LEU A 61 13.96 11.48 -0.27
CA LEU A 61 14.63 11.97 -1.47
C LEU A 61 13.63 12.11 -2.64
N PRO A 62 13.81 13.12 -3.51
CA PRO A 62 12.94 13.37 -4.65
C PRO A 62 13.00 12.26 -5.72
N GLU A 63 14.02 11.40 -5.69
CA GLU A 63 14.10 10.21 -6.54
C GLU A 63 13.14 9.11 -6.10
N ASN A 64 12.78 9.08 -4.81
CA ASN A 64 12.01 8.03 -4.17
C ASN A 64 10.56 8.41 -3.90
N SER A 65 10.28 9.69 -3.69
CA SER A 65 8.91 10.21 -3.63
C SER A 65 8.79 11.59 -4.25
N TYR A 66 7.86 11.74 -5.20
CA TYR A 66 7.64 13.00 -5.87
C TYR A 66 6.24 13.06 -6.48
N VAL A 67 5.75 14.27 -6.70
CA VAL A 67 4.51 14.51 -7.42
C VAL A 67 4.82 14.94 -8.84
N ARG A 68 4.11 14.36 -9.82
CA ARG A 68 4.16 14.79 -11.22
C ARG A 68 2.80 14.59 -11.85
N ASP A 69 2.29 15.60 -12.53
CA ASP A 69 1.01 15.57 -13.26
C ASP A 69 -0.19 15.12 -12.39
N GLY A 70 -0.27 15.59 -11.14
CA GLY A 70 -1.35 15.23 -10.20
C GLY A 70 -1.24 13.82 -9.63
N ILE A 71 -0.06 13.19 -9.72
CA ILE A 71 0.17 11.82 -9.27
C ILE A 71 1.36 11.79 -8.32
N LEU A 72 1.15 11.26 -7.11
CA LEU A 72 2.22 10.83 -6.24
C LEU A 72 2.89 9.58 -6.82
N TYR A 73 4.20 9.66 -7.00
CA TYR A 73 5.06 8.52 -7.29
C TYR A 73 5.81 8.13 -6.03
N ILE A 74 5.74 6.85 -5.67
CA ILE A 74 6.68 6.20 -4.76
C ILE A 74 7.48 5.23 -5.62
N LYS A 75 8.79 5.48 -5.73
CA LYS A 75 9.65 4.77 -6.67
C LYS A 75 10.88 4.24 -5.93
N PRO A 76 11.05 2.92 -5.78
CA PRO A 76 12.29 2.41 -5.24
C PRO A 76 13.47 2.65 -6.19
N THR A 77 14.65 2.88 -5.62
CA THR A 77 15.93 3.03 -6.33
C THR A 77 16.99 2.16 -5.65
N LEU A 78 18.13 1.92 -6.30
CA LEU A 78 19.19 1.13 -5.68
C LEU A 78 20.03 2.02 -4.77
N THR A 79 20.44 1.50 -3.62
CA THR A 79 21.39 2.20 -2.73
C THR A 79 22.75 2.35 -3.41
N ALA A 80 23.15 1.38 -4.22
CA ALA A 80 24.37 1.42 -5.02
C ALA A 80 24.36 2.56 -6.07
N ASP A 81 23.19 3.04 -6.52
CA ASP A 81 23.11 4.20 -7.43
C ASP A 81 23.60 5.48 -6.73
N ARG A 82 23.45 5.58 -5.40
CA ARG A 82 23.85 6.74 -4.59
C ARG A 82 25.28 6.61 -4.06
N PHE A 83 25.69 5.42 -3.63
CA PHE A 83 26.94 5.22 -2.88
C PHE A 83 27.94 4.27 -3.54
N GLY A 84 27.56 3.58 -4.61
CA GLY A 84 28.35 2.52 -5.25
C GLY A 84 28.18 1.14 -4.58
N GLU A 85 28.50 0.09 -5.33
CA GLU A 85 28.37 -1.31 -4.87
C GLU A 85 29.24 -1.62 -3.63
N ASP A 86 30.46 -1.09 -3.57
CA ASP A 86 31.39 -1.33 -2.45
C ASP A 86 30.83 -0.82 -1.11
N PHE A 87 29.98 0.21 -1.14
CA PHE A 87 29.34 0.76 0.04
C PHE A 87 28.37 -0.23 0.69
N LEU A 88 27.73 -1.10 -0.09
CA LEU A 88 26.81 -2.11 0.47
C LEU A 88 27.53 -3.06 1.43
N TYR A 89 28.80 -3.36 1.14
CA TYR A 89 29.58 -4.36 1.86
C TYR A 89 30.53 -3.76 2.90
N ASN A 90 30.94 -2.49 2.74
CA ASN A 90 31.97 -1.88 3.58
C ASN A 90 31.56 -0.50 4.13
N GLY A 91 30.36 -0.02 3.79
CA GLY A 91 29.89 1.32 4.12
C GLY A 91 29.32 1.47 5.52
N VAL A 92 29.06 2.73 5.85
CA VAL A 92 28.31 3.15 7.03
C VAL A 92 27.19 4.06 6.55
N LEU A 93 25.94 3.63 6.71
CA LEU A 93 24.75 4.42 6.44
C LEU A 93 24.33 5.14 7.73
N ASP A 94 24.67 6.43 7.83
CA ASP A 94 24.27 7.30 8.94
C ASP A 94 23.11 8.22 8.51
N LEU A 95 21.89 7.86 8.88
CA LEU A 95 20.68 8.62 8.56
C LEU A 95 20.41 9.75 9.56
N ASN A 96 21.18 9.88 10.65
CA ASN A 96 20.95 10.94 11.64
C ASN A 96 21.11 12.33 11.02
N GLN A 97 22.04 12.48 10.08
CA GLN A 97 22.24 13.72 9.33
C GLN A 97 21.16 13.97 8.27
N GLU A 98 20.37 12.94 7.93
CA GLU A 98 19.26 12.99 6.97
C GLU A 98 17.90 13.15 7.67
N GLY A 99 17.90 13.37 8.99
CA GLY A 99 16.68 13.57 9.76
C GLY A 99 15.97 12.28 10.13
N CYS A 100 16.73 11.20 10.36
CA CYS A 100 16.18 9.93 10.85
C CYS A 100 15.19 10.15 12.01
N ASN A 101 14.02 9.51 11.90
CA ASN A 101 12.91 9.75 12.81
C ASN A 101 12.27 8.46 13.34
N VAL A 102 12.84 7.30 13.01
CA VAL A 102 12.48 5.99 13.57
C VAL A 102 13.78 5.21 13.83
N ASP A 103 14.19 5.12 15.10
CA ASP A 103 15.37 4.36 15.51
C ASP A 103 14.97 3.08 16.22
N ILE A 104 14.67 2.05 15.44
CA ILE A 104 14.39 0.69 15.92
C ILE A 104 15.46 -0.21 15.33
N ASP A 105 16.06 -1.06 16.17
CA ASP A 105 17.14 -2.00 15.79
C ASP A 105 18.33 -1.33 15.08
N GLY A 106 18.65 -0.08 15.44
CA GLY A 106 19.73 0.68 14.82
C GLY A 106 19.37 1.26 13.44
N GLY A 107 18.08 1.41 13.14
CA GLY A 107 17.59 1.94 11.87
C GLY A 107 18.15 3.32 11.50
N CYS A 108 18.65 4.12 12.43
CA CYS A 108 19.29 5.39 12.09
C CYS A 108 20.78 5.30 11.74
N TYR A 109 21.44 4.18 12.05
CA TYR A 109 22.88 4.03 11.88
C TYR A 109 23.25 2.56 11.61
N VAL A 110 23.53 2.24 10.35
CA VAL A 110 23.84 0.87 9.91
C VAL A 110 25.28 0.79 9.43
N VAL A 111 26.04 -0.16 9.96
CA VAL A 111 27.41 -0.47 9.51
C VAL A 111 27.37 -1.79 8.77
N ALA A 112 27.92 -1.83 7.55
CA ALA A 112 28.03 -3.06 6.80
C ALA A 112 28.91 -4.08 7.54
N GLY A 113 28.54 -5.35 7.47
CA GLY A 113 29.27 -6.44 8.13
C GLY A 113 28.74 -7.78 7.69
N ASN A 114 28.21 -8.57 8.63
CA ASN A 114 27.54 -9.84 8.31
C ASN A 114 26.28 -9.64 7.46
N GLU A 115 25.63 -8.48 7.63
CA GLU A 115 24.60 -7.99 6.73
C GLU A 115 25.14 -6.82 5.92
N ILE A 116 24.72 -6.74 4.66
CA ILE A 116 24.98 -5.57 3.83
C ILE A 116 24.10 -4.40 4.26
N ILE A 117 24.51 -3.18 3.92
CA ILE A 117 23.59 -2.03 3.92
C ILE A 117 22.38 -2.38 3.06
N ASN A 118 21.19 -1.95 3.51
CA ASN A 118 19.93 -2.05 2.78
C ASN A 118 20.16 -1.73 1.28
N PRO A 119 20.04 -2.72 0.36
CA PRO A 119 20.44 -2.54 -1.04
C PRO A 119 19.50 -1.67 -1.86
N ALA A 120 18.34 -1.30 -1.31
CA ALA A 120 17.36 -0.44 -1.95
C ALA A 120 17.00 0.77 -1.09
N GLN A 121 16.51 1.80 -1.76
CA GLN A 121 15.92 3.02 -1.22
C GLN A 121 14.46 3.06 -1.62
N SER A 122 13.58 3.58 -0.76
CA SER A 122 12.17 3.79 -1.07
C SER A 122 11.60 4.90 -0.19
N ALA A 123 10.30 5.19 -0.33
CA ALA A 123 9.61 6.12 0.53
C ALA A 123 8.45 5.44 1.28
N ARG A 124 8.28 5.81 2.54
CA ARG A 124 7.12 5.47 3.37
C ARG A 124 6.60 6.75 3.99
N MET A 125 5.33 7.06 3.72
CA MET A 125 4.70 8.30 4.18
C MET A 125 3.52 7.97 5.09
N VAL A 126 3.33 8.80 6.10
CA VAL A 126 2.27 8.65 7.10
C VAL A 126 1.56 9.98 7.35
N THR A 127 0.31 9.91 7.81
CA THR A 127 -0.49 11.06 8.24
C THR A 127 -0.65 11.15 9.75
N SER A 128 0.11 10.37 10.54
CA SER A 128 -0.06 10.24 11.99
C SER A 128 -0.11 11.58 12.74
N ASP A 129 0.59 12.59 12.21
CA ASP A 129 0.74 13.91 12.85
C ASP A 129 -0.25 14.95 12.28
N SER A 130 -0.98 14.62 11.20
CA SER A 130 -1.77 15.57 10.40
C SER A 130 -3.24 15.21 10.26
N PHE A 131 -3.54 13.92 10.09
CA PHE A 131 -4.90 13.43 9.87
C PHE A 131 -5.06 11.98 10.31
N SER A 132 -6.09 11.76 11.13
CA SER A 132 -6.66 10.47 11.44
C SER A 132 -8.18 10.61 11.55
N PHE A 133 -8.89 9.50 11.39
CA PHE A 133 -10.35 9.49 11.43
C PHE A 133 -10.85 8.20 12.08
N THR A 134 -12.11 8.21 12.50
CA THR A 134 -12.80 7.02 13.01
C THR A 134 -14.13 6.90 12.30
N TYR A 135 -14.33 5.75 11.66
CA TYR A 135 -15.46 5.42 10.80
C TYR A 135 -15.56 6.29 9.54
N GLY A 136 -16.17 5.72 8.50
CA GLY A 136 -16.33 6.35 7.20
C GLY A 136 -15.59 5.57 6.13
N THR A 137 -15.54 6.15 4.94
CA THR A 137 -15.00 5.50 3.75
C THR A 137 -13.69 6.17 3.36
N ILE A 138 -12.68 5.36 3.10
CA ILE A 138 -11.44 5.80 2.44
C ILE A 138 -11.39 5.20 1.04
N GLU A 139 -11.16 6.04 0.03
CA GLU A 139 -10.92 5.63 -1.36
C GLU A 139 -9.54 6.11 -1.78
N VAL A 140 -8.68 5.20 -2.24
CA VAL A 140 -7.37 5.53 -2.82
C VAL A 140 -7.34 5.05 -4.26
N ARG A 141 -7.13 5.98 -5.19
CA ARG A 141 -6.94 5.67 -6.61
C ARG A 141 -5.46 5.51 -6.91
N ALA A 142 -4.99 4.27 -7.08
CA ALA A 142 -3.58 3.96 -7.29
C ALA A 142 -3.36 2.97 -8.44
N LYS A 143 -2.20 3.06 -9.09
CA LYS A 143 -1.69 2.04 -10.02
C LYS A 143 -0.50 1.36 -9.37
N MET A 144 -0.53 0.04 -9.24
CA MET A 144 0.56 -0.69 -8.59
C MET A 144 1.81 -0.69 -9.48
N PRO A 145 3.02 -0.67 -8.90
CA PRO A 145 4.26 -0.73 -9.67
C PRO A 145 4.49 -2.10 -10.31
N LYS A 146 5.32 -2.13 -11.35
CA LYS A 146 5.87 -3.34 -11.97
C LYS A 146 7.33 -3.48 -11.57
N GLY A 147 7.75 -4.67 -11.19
CA GLY A 147 9.13 -4.96 -10.83
C GLY A 147 9.22 -6.17 -9.92
N ASP A 148 10.34 -6.88 -9.99
CA ASP A 148 10.54 -8.02 -9.12
C ASP A 148 10.84 -7.58 -7.70
N TRP A 149 10.31 -8.33 -6.73
CA TRP A 149 10.58 -8.15 -5.29
C TRP A 149 10.06 -6.85 -4.67
N ILE A 150 9.19 -6.12 -5.37
CA ILE A 150 8.51 -4.96 -4.80
C ILE A 150 7.16 -5.35 -4.21
N TRP A 151 6.89 -4.80 -3.03
CA TRP A 151 5.67 -5.01 -2.25
C TRP A 151 5.04 -3.67 -1.90
N PRO A 152 4.22 -3.10 -2.81
CA PRO A 152 3.45 -1.89 -2.52
C PRO A 152 2.31 -2.20 -1.53
N ALA A 153 2.10 -1.31 -0.58
CA ALA A 153 1.01 -1.40 0.39
C ALA A 153 0.34 -0.04 0.59
N ILE A 154 -0.99 -0.06 0.76
CA ILE A 154 -1.79 1.06 1.26
C ILE A 154 -2.53 0.51 2.48
N TRP A 155 -2.23 1.06 3.65
CA TRP A 155 -2.65 0.49 4.91
C TRP A 155 -2.74 1.56 5.99
N MET A 156 -3.32 1.19 7.13
CA MET A 156 -3.59 2.09 8.24
C MET A 156 -3.22 1.43 9.57
N LEU A 157 -2.62 2.23 10.44
CA LEU A 157 -2.43 1.91 11.85
C LEU A 157 -3.26 2.86 12.72
N PRO A 158 -3.62 2.46 13.95
CA PRO A 158 -4.21 3.37 14.91
C PRO A 158 -3.23 4.50 15.25
N THR A 159 -3.73 5.72 15.43
CA THR A 159 -2.93 6.84 15.95
C THR A 159 -2.47 6.55 17.37
N ASP A 160 -3.37 6.02 18.20
CA ASP A 160 -3.12 5.70 19.61
C ASP A 160 -3.16 4.18 19.82
N ASN A 161 -2.10 3.64 20.43
CA ASN A 161 -2.00 2.22 20.78
C ASN A 161 -2.77 1.89 22.08
N VAL A 162 -4.08 2.19 22.12
CA VAL A 162 -4.93 2.09 23.32
C VAL A 162 -4.97 0.68 23.90
N TYR A 163 -4.89 -0.35 23.06
CA TYR A 163 -4.97 -1.75 23.46
C TYR A 163 -3.59 -2.41 23.61
N GLY A 164 -2.51 -1.63 23.44
CA GLY A 164 -1.12 -2.09 23.48
C GLY A 164 -0.47 -2.15 22.10
N GLY A 165 0.70 -2.79 22.02
CA GLY A 165 1.48 -2.86 20.77
C GLY A 165 0.82 -3.72 19.70
N TRP A 166 1.39 -3.74 18.50
CA TRP A 166 0.89 -4.59 17.42
C TRP A 166 0.85 -6.08 17.83
N PRO A 167 -0.20 -6.86 17.49
CA PRO A 167 -1.39 -6.49 16.71
C PRO A 167 -2.58 -6.05 17.59
N GLN A 168 -2.38 -5.79 18.89
CA GLN A 168 -3.46 -5.56 19.86
C GLN A 168 -4.31 -4.34 19.52
N SER A 169 -3.68 -3.25 19.06
CA SER A 169 -4.38 -2.04 18.65
C SER A 169 -4.87 -2.07 17.18
N GLY A 170 -4.53 -3.12 16.44
CA GLY A 170 -4.99 -3.38 15.08
C GLY A 170 -4.14 -2.77 13.96
N GLU A 171 -4.38 -3.26 12.75
CA GLU A 171 -3.83 -2.78 11.47
C GLU A 171 -4.82 -3.13 10.36
N ILE A 172 -5.10 -2.20 9.45
CA ILE A 172 -5.97 -2.42 8.29
C ILE A 172 -5.16 -2.25 7.03
N ASP A 173 -4.95 -3.34 6.30
CA ASP A 173 -4.35 -3.35 4.97
C ASP A 173 -5.45 -3.21 3.92
N ILE A 174 -5.57 -2.01 3.37
CA ILE A 174 -6.55 -1.70 2.31
C ILE A 174 -6.18 -2.45 1.04
N VAL A 175 -4.88 -2.44 0.70
CA VAL A 175 -4.34 -3.28 -0.36
C VAL A 175 -2.86 -3.56 -0.17
N GLU A 176 -2.49 -4.81 -0.41
CA GLU A 176 -1.13 -5.26 -0.62
C GLU A 176 -1.05 -6.04 -1.94
N THR A 177 -0.03 -5.75 -2.76
CA THR A 177 0.22 -6.50 -4.00
C THR A 177 1.69 -6.86 -4.14
N ARG A 178 2.04 -7.65 -5.15
CA ARG A 178 3.44 -7.89 -5.55
C ARG A 178 3.67 -7.42 -6.97
N GLY A 179 4.80 -6.80 -7.26
CA GLY A 179 5.06 -6.24 -8.60
C GLY A 179 5.46 -7.27 -9.67
N ASN A 180 5.70 -8.53 -9.29
CA ASN A 180 6.24 -9.55 -10.19
C ASN A 180 5.27 -9.90 -11.32
N ALA A 181 5.86 -10.18 -12.50
CA ALA A 181 5.12 -10.42 -13.73
C ALA A 181 4.35 -11.74 -13.76
N ASP A 182 5.08 -12.81 -13.46
CA ASP A 182 4.68 -14.22 -13.65
C ASP A 182 4.98 -15.01 -12.36
N PHE A 183 4.51 -14.50 -11.23
CA PHE A 183 4.74 -15.11 -9.93
C PHE A 183 3.51 -15.89 -9.48
N SER A 184 3.68 -17.19 -9.23
CA SER A 184 2.59 -18.10 -8.86
C SER A 184 3.02 -19.08 -7.77
N CYS A 185 2.06 -19.52 -6.96
CA CYS A 185 2.22 -20.58 -5.98
C CYS A 185 1.09 -21.59 -6.17
N ASN A 186 1.42 -22.88 -6.29
CA ASN A 186 0.44 -23.96 -6.50
C ASN A 186 -0.54 -23.69 -7.67
N GLY A 187 -0.05 -23.05 -8.75
CA GLY A 187 -0.86 -22.71 -9.93
C GLY A 187 -1.75 -21.46 -9.78
N SER A 188 -1.76 -20.81 -8.62
CA SER A 188 -2.47 -19.54 -8.41
C SER A 188 -1.52 -18.35 -8.54
N PRO A 189 -1.87 -17.30 -9.30
CA PRO A 189 -1.03 -16.11 -9.40
C PRO A 189 -0.97 -15.37 -8.07
N ILE A 190 0.23 -14.99 -7.67
CA ILE A 190 0.54 -14.23 -6.45
C ILE A 190 1.40 -12.99 -6.75
N GLY A 191 1.53 -12.62 -8.03
CA GLY A 191 2.19 -11.42 -8.53
C GLY A 191 1.22 -10.25 -8.69
N ARG A 192 1.45 -9.42 -9.70
CA ARG A 192 0.68 -8.18 -9.97
C ARG A 192 -0.80 -8.37 -10.29
N GLN A 193 -1.24 -9.61 -10.49
CA GLN A 193 -2.64 -9.97 -10.69
C GLN A 193 -3.42 -10.06 -9.38
N LEU A 194 -2.73 -10.19 -8.24
CA LEU A 194 -3.32 -10.40 -6.92
C LEU A 194 -3.26 -9.12 -6.09
N ALA A 195 -4.38 -8.80 -5.43
CA ALA A 195 -4.48 -7.80 -4.38
C ALA A 195 -5.04 -8.45 -3.12
N GLY A 196 -4.28 -8.40 -2.03
CA GLY A 196 -4.70 -8.82 -0.70
C GLY A 196 -5.23 -7.64 0.11
N SER A 197 -6.19 -7.90 0.98
CA SER A 197 -6.63 -6.99 2.04
C SER A 197 -6.76 -7.77 3.33
N THR A 198 -6.30 -7.17 4.42
CA THR A 198 -6.10 -7.88 5.69
C THR A 198 -6.47 -6.99 6.87
N LEU A 199 -7.03 -7.59 7.91
CA LEU A 199 -7.08 -6.98 9.24
C LEU A 199 -6.16 -7.79 10.15
N HIS A 200 -5.15 -7.17 10.75
CA HIS A 200 -4.39 -7.79 11.83
C HIS A 200 -5.01 -7.41 13.17
N TRP A 201 -5.20 -8.42 14.02
CA TRP A 201 -5.77 -8.27 15.35
C TRP A 201 -5.42 -9.49 16.20
N GLY A 202 -5.39 -9.32 17.52
CA GLY A 202 -5.13 -10.41 18.44
C GLY A 202 -4.50 -9.91 19.74
N PRO A 203 -4.48 -10.75 20.79
CA PRO A 203 -3.97 -10.33 22.09
C PRO A 203 -2.44 -10.17 22.15
N ASP A 204 -1.68 -10.69 21.18
CA ASP A 204 -0.23 -10.53 21.04
C ASP A 204 0.25 -11.07 19.67
N PRO A 205 1.52 -10.83 19.26
CA PRO A 205 2.03 -11.28 17.95
C PRO A 205 1.90 -12.79 17.67
N SER A 206 2.03 -13.65 18.67
CA SER A 206 1.89 -15.10 18.51
C SER A 206 0.44 -15.55 18.28
N GLN A 207 -0.51 -14.65 18.58
CA GLN A 207 -1.94 -14.87 18.49
C GLN A 207 -2.60 -13.95 17.47
N ASN A 208 -1.84 -13.37 16.55
CA ASN A 208 -2.39 -12.60 15.43
C ASN A 208 -3.35 -13.49 14.61
N ARG A 209 -4.59 -13.03 14.43
CA ARG A 209 -5.69 -13.76 13.78
C ARG A 209 -6.03 -13.21 12.39
N TYR A 210 -5.04 -12.64 11.72
CA TYR A 210 -5.19 -12.08 10.38
C TYR A 210 -5.70 -13.09 9.35
N ASP A 211 -5.39 -14.37 9.55
CA ASP A 211 -5.85 -15.49 8.72
C ASP A 211 -7.38 -15.62 8.65
N LEU A 212 -8.07 -15.18 9.70
CA LEU A 212 -9.54 -15.16 9.75
C LEU A 212 -10.15 -13.94 9.04
N THR A 213 -9.33 -12.96 8.71
CA THR A 213 -9.73 -11.64 8.19
C THR A 213 -8.84 -11.20 7.03
N HIS A 214 -8.40 -12.16 6.23
CA HIS A 214 -7.65 -11.94 5.00
C HIS A 214 -8.51 -12.30 3.79
N TRP A 215 -8.42 -11.48 2.75
CA TRP A 215 -9.10 -11.73 1.49
C TRP A 215 -8.24 -11.31 0.30
N GLU A 216 -8.32 -12.07 -0.78
CA GLU A 216 -7.55 -11.83 -2.01
C GLU A 216 -8.48 -11.67 -3.22
N LYS A 217 -8.13 -10.72 -4.09
CA LYS A 217 -8.71 -10.58 -5.44
C LYS A 217 -7.67 -10.89 -6.49
N ILE A 218 -7.99 -11.80 -7.40
CA ILE A 218 -7.20 -12.05 -8.60
C ILE A 218 -7.93 -11.51 -9.81
N ILE A 219 -7.24 -10.72 -10.65
CA ILE A 219 -7.75 -10.25 -11.94
C ILE A 219 -6.93 -10.83 -13.09
N GLN A 220 -7.62 -11.24 -14.17
CA GLN A 220 -7.00 -11.99 -15.27
C GLN A 220 -6.50 -11.12 -16.43
N SER A 221 -6.99 -9.88 -16.57
CA SER A 221 -6.53 -8.95 -17.60
C SER A 221 -6.89 -7.50 -17.27
N PRO A 222 -5.97 -6.53 -17.42
CA PRO A 222 -4.54 -6.71 -17.65
C PRO A 222 -3.77 -7.11 -16.37
N ASP A 223 -3.86 -6.33 -15.28
CA ASP A 223 -3.35 -6.57 -13.92
C ASP A 223 -3.52 -5.28 -13.08
N PHE A 224 -3.16 -5.28 -11.78
CA PHE A 224 -3.25 -4.08 -10.94
C PHE A 224 -2.19 -3.02 -11.25
N ALA A 225 -1.23 -3.35 -12.12
CA ALA A 225 -0.11 -2.50 -12.46
C ALA A 225 -0.25 -1.80 -13.82
N THR A 226 -1.30 -2.09 -14.57
CA THR A 226 -1.51 -1.57 -15.92
C THR A 226 -2.31 -0.28 -15.94
N ASP A 227 -3.30 -0.14 -15.05
CA ASP A 227 -4.11 1.08 -14.91
C ASP A 227 -4.34 1.41 -13.44
N PHE A 228 -4.87 2.59 -13.17
CA PHE A 228 -5.32 2.98 -11.84
C PHE A 228 -6.59 2.23 -11.46
N HIS A 229 -6.61 1.75 -10.23
CA HIS A 229 -7.75 1.10 -9.58
C HIS A 229 -8.14 1.89 -8.34
N ILE A 230 -9.40 1.76 -7.92
CA ILE A 230 -9.88 2.31 -6.65
C ILE A 230 -9.82 1.20 -5.61
N PHE A 231 -9.04 1.42 -4.57
CA PHE A 231 -8.98 0.59 -3.37
C PHE A 231 -9.75 1.28 -2.26
N ARG A 232 -10.67 0.55 -1.61
CA ARG A 232 -11.67 1.15 -0.71
C ARG A 232 -11.94 0.27 0.50
N VAL A 233 -12.09 0.92 1.65
CA VAL A 233 -12.65 0.34 2.89
C VAL A 233 -13.80 1.23 3.36
N GLU A 234 -14.86 0.62 3.89
CA GLU A 234 -16.08 1.28 4.39
C GLU A 234 -16.58 0.67 5.71
#